data_AF-A0A0S4JS19-F1
#
_entry.id   AF-A0A0S4JS19-F1
#
_cell.length_a   1.000
_cell.length_b   1.000
_cell.length_c   1.000
_cell.angle_alpha   90.00
_cell.angle_beta   90.00
_cell.angle_gamma   90.00
#
_symmetry.space_group_name_H-M   'P 1'
#
loop_
_entity.id
_entity.type
_entity.pdbx_description
1 polymer ?
#
loop_
_entity_poly.entity_id
_entity_poly.type
_entity_poly.pdbx_seq_one_letter_code
_entity_poly.pdbx_strand_id
1 'polypeptide(L)'
;MAEEEECIRVSSVGPCPRYGHSLTEFSPGHFLLFGGTDGTTLHNDLFVLIRGQRALSAAASPCCPPRVGRSSWTELRPLVAAPQPRFGHSCHLHHDKKQLIFFGGTDHVSWFNDMYSLPLLETGISRTFEKIESPPGVPIASTCMCLVASEHLVLQSRMCGHSTWRRTSGRWSTSQWASQTVLGVASDTPHR
;
A
#
# COMPACT_ATOMS: atom_id res chain seq x y z
N MET A 1 28.35 6.29 -14.66
CA MET A 1 27.28 6.46 -15.67
C MET A 1 26.04 6.84 -14.90
N ALA A 2 25.54 8.06 -15.09
CA ALA A 2 24.32 8.52 -14.46
C ALA A 2 23.16 7.81 -15.17
N GLU A 3 22.35 7.07 -14.42
CA GLU A 3 21.06 6.61 -14.92
C GLU A 3 20.20 7.87 -15.06
N GLU A 4 19.98 8.32 -16.29
CA GLU A 4 19.04 9.41 -16.55
C GLU A 4 17.65 8.94 -16.09
N GLU A 5 17.05 9.66 -15.14
CA GLU A 5 15.68 9.40 -14.71
C GLU A 5 14.72 9.74 -15.86
N GLU A 6 14.42 8.75 -16.69
CA GLU A 6 13.48 8.89 -17.79
C GLU A 6 12.04 8.93 -17.24
N CYS A 7 11.39 10.08 -17.37
CA CYS A 7 9.96 10.20 -17.07
C CYS A 7 9.15 9.31 -18.03
N ILE A 8 8.64 8.18 -17.51
CA ILE A 8 7.83 7.26 -18.30
C ILE A 8 6.49 7.92 -18.64
N ARG A 9 6.31 8.33 -19.91
CA ARG A 9 5.03 8.86 -20.39
C ARG A 9 3.98 7.75 -20.47
N VAL A 10 3.08 7.72 -19.51
CA VAL A 10 1.90 6.83 -19.53
C VAL A 10 0.91 7.33 -20.59
N SER A 11 0.33 6.41 -21.33
CA SER A 11 -0.30 6.69 -22.63
C SER A 11 -1.81 6.90 -22.63
N SER A 12 -2.45 6.81 -21.48
CA SER A 12 -3.90 6.75 -21.34
C SER A 12 -4.44 7.77 -20.35
N VAL A 13 -5.76 7.97 -20.38
CA VAL A 13 -6.54 8.70 -19.38
C VAL A 13 -6.35 8.00 -18.03
N GLY A 14 -5.41 8.51 -17.24
CA GLY A 14 -5.10 8.03 -15.90
C GLY A 14 -5.90 8.76 -14.82
N PRO A 15 -5.67 8.44 -13.55
CA PRO A 15 -6.25 9.18 -12.44
C PRO A 15 -5.85 10.67 -12.51
N CYS A 16 -6.73 11.56 -12.07
CA CYS A 16 -6.37 12.97 -11.90
C CYS A 16 -5.20 13.13 -10.91
N PRO A 17 -4.41 14.22 -11.02
CA PRO A 17 -3.42 14.57 -10.01
C PRO A 17 -4.04 14.61 -8.61
N ARG A 18 -3.47 13.86 -7.67
CA ARG A 18 -4.05 13.67 -6.34
C ARG A 18 -3.00 13.31 -5.30
N TYR A 19 -3.26 13.65 -4.05
CA TYR A 19 -2.41 13.29 -2.91
C TYR A 19 -3.15 12.38 -1.92
N GLY A 20 -2.38 11.70 -1.06
CA GLY A 20 -2.93 10.77 -0.07
C GLY A 20 -3.62 9.53 -0.66
N HIS A 21 -3.37 9.22 -1.93
CA HIS A 21 -3.77 7.95 -2.54
C HIS A 21 -2.83 6.83 -2.07
N SER A 22 -3.28 5.58 -2.17
CA SER A 22 -2.38 4.43 -2.04
C SER A 22 -1.96 3.93 -3.43
N LEU A 23 -0.72 3.47 -3.55
CA LEU A 23 -0.19 2.82 -4.76
C LEU A 23 0.57 1.56 -4.33
N THR A 24 0.07 0.38 -4.71
CA THR A 24 0.60 -0.91 -4.24
C THR A 24 0.87 -1.84 -5.40
N GLU A 25 2.10 -2.33 -5.53
CA GLU A 25 2.42 -3.39 -6.49
C GLU A 25 1.78 -4.70 -6.04
N PHE A 26 0.90 -5.28 -6.85
CA PHE A 26 0.20 -6.54 -6.52
C PHE A 26 0.71 -7.73 -7.34
N SER A 27 1.33 -7.45 -8.48
CA SER A 27 2.08 -8.41 -9.28
C SER A 27 3.22 -7.67 -10.00
N PRO A 28 4.28 -8.36 -10.46
CA PRO A 28 5.42 -7.70 -11.06
C PRO A 28 5.03 -6.74 -12.20
N GLY A 29 5.29 -5.45 -12.01
CA GLY A 29 4.95 -4.40 -12.96
C GLY A 29 3.47 -4.03 -13.03
N HIS A 30 2.62 -4.51 -12.12
CA HIS A 30 1.23 -4.10 -12.01
C HIS A 30 0.97 -3.44 -10.65
N PHE A 31 0.54 -2.19 -10.70
CA PHE A 31 0.31 -1.37 -9.52
C PHE A 31 -1.15 -1.03 -9.43
N LEU A 32 -1.68 -1.11 -8.21
CA LEU A 32 -3.03 -0.67 -7.90
C LEU A 32 -2.99 0.69 -7.23
N LEU A 33 -3.72 1.65 -7.79
CA LEU A 33 -4.02 2.93 -7.19
C LEU A 33 -5.46 2.93 -6.65
N PHE A 34 -5.65 3.43 -5.43
CA PHE A 34 -6.98 3.64 -4.86
C PHE A 34 -7.07 5.00 -4.15
N GLY A 35 -8.21 5.66 -4.37
CA GLY A 35 -8.63 6.86 -3.66
C GLY A 35 -7.69 8.06 -3.77
N GLY A 36 -7.59 8.83 -2.68
CA GLY A 36 -6.88 10.11 -2.63
C GLY A 36 -7.81 11.31 -2.85
N THR A 37 -7.22 12.51 -2.91
CA THR A 37 -7.93 13.77 -3.13
C THR A 37 -7.16 14.67 -4.11
N ASP A 38 -7.88 15.35 -5.00
CA ASP A 38 -7.33 16.40 -5.87
C ASP A 38 -7.35 17.80 -5.20
N GLY A 39 -7.72 17.86 -3.91
CA GLY A 39 -7.91 19.09 -3.14
C GLY A 39 -9.36 19.60 -3.14
N THR A 40 -10.21 19.10 -4.05
CA THR A 40 -11.64 19.45 -4.14
C THR A 40 -12.55 18.24 -3.97
N THR A 41 -12.15 17.11 -4.56
CA THR A 41 -12.94 15.89 -4.64
C THR A 41 -12.17 14.76 -3.98
N LEU A 42 -12.86 14.03 -3.11
CA LEU A 42 -12.38 12.76 -2.59
C LEU A 42 -12.71 11.64 -3.57
N HIS A 43 -11.76 10.75 -3.79
CA HIS A 43 -11.92 9.63 -4.70
C HIS A 43 -12.02 8.30 -3.95
N ASN A 44 -12.79 7.36 -4.50
CA ASN A 44 -12.79 5.92 -4.20
C ASN A 44 -12.73 5.08 -5.49
N ASP A 45 -12.19 5.68 -6.55
CA ASP A 45 -11.90 4.99 -7.79
C ASP A 45 -10.67 4.08 -7.63
N LEU A 46 -10.52 3.17 -8.58
CA LEU A 46 -9.50 2.14 -8.53
C LEU A 46 -8.87 2.01 -9.91
N PHE A 47 -7.58 2.22 -10.00
CA PHE A 47 -6.83 2.23 -11.25
C PHE A 47 -5.71 1.20 -11.20
N VAL A 48 -5.51 0.48 -12.31
CA VAL A 48 -4.37 -0.40 -12.50
C VAL A 48 -3.38 0.26 -13.45
N LEU A 49 -2.15 0.43 -13.01
CA LEU A 49 -1.02 0.77 -13.86
C LEU A 49 -0.31 -0.50 -14.26
N ILE A 50 -0.26 -0.76 -15.57
CA ILE A 50 0.61 -1.78 -16.15
C ILE A 50 1.88 -1.07 -16.60
N ARG A 51 3.01 -1.41 -15.98
CA ARG A 51 4.33 -0.90 -16.35
C ARG A 51 4.77 -1.62 -17.62
N GLY A 52 5.03 -0.85 -18.66
CA GLY A 52 5.63 -1.37 -19.87
C GLY A 52 7.06 -1.85 -19.59
N GLN A 53 7.35 -3.09 -19.96
CA GLN A 53 8.69 -3.65 -19.80
C GLN A 53 9.56 -3.31 -21.01
N ARG A 54 10.85 -3.09 -20.77
CA ARG A 54 11.83 -3.02 -21.85
C ARG A 54 12.03 -4.43 -22.38
N ALA A 55 11.69 -4.67 -23.64
CA ALA A 55 12.00 -5.96 -24.25
C ALA A 55 13.52 -6.12 -24.32
N LEU A 56 14.09 -6.92 -23.42
CA LEU A 56 15.46 -7.43 -23.52
C LEU A 56 15.48 -8.49 -24.62
N SER A 57 15.30 -8.10 -25.89
CA SER A 57 15.47 -9.07 -26.96
C SER A 57 16.94 -9.46 -27.01
N ALA A 58 17.25 -10.73 -26.75
CA ALA A 58 18.55 -11.34 -27.04
C ALA A 58 18.94 -11.29 -28.53
N ALA A 59 18.01 -10.83 -29.39
CA ALA A 59 18.20 -10.52 -30.80
C ALA A 59 18.00 -9.03 -31.09
N ALA A 60 18.60 -8.16 -30.27
CA ALA A 60 18.73 -6.73 -30.61
C ALA A 60 19.57 -6.62 -31.88
N SER A 61 18.90 -6.68 -33.04
CA SER A 61 19.52 -6.31 -34.30
C SER A 61 19.99 -4.86 -34.17
N PRO A 62 21.23 -4.51 -34.57
CA PRO A 62 21.78 -3.17 -34.41
C PRO A 62 20.95 -2.06 -35.08
N CYS A 63 20.01 -2.41 -35.97
CA CYS A 63 19.08 -1.50 -36.64
C CYS A 63 17.75 -1.25 -35.90
N CYS A 64 17.47 -1.95 -34.79
CA CYS A 64 16.24 -1.78 -34.03
C CYS A 64 16.56 -1.48 -32.56
N PRO A 65 16.39 -0.24 -32.07
CA PRO A 65 16.53 0.03 -30.64
C PRO A 65 15.54 -0.82 -29.84
N PRO A 66 15.90 -1.25 -28.61
CA PRO A 66 15.01 -2.04 -27.77
C PRO A 66 13.68 -1.31 -27.57
N ARG A 67 12.57 -1.95 -27.96
CA ARG A 67 11.24 -1.39 -27.78
C ARG A 67 10.91 -1.33 -26.29
N VAL A 68 10.75 -0.12 -25.77
CA VAL A 68 10.18 0.10 -24.44
C VAL A 68 8.68 -0.15 -24.55
N GLY A 69 8.17 -1.14 -23.82
CA GLY A 69 6.73 -1.33 -23.69
C GLY A 69 6.10 -0.05 -23.13
N ARG A 70 4.93 0.35 -23.64
CA ARG A 70 4.26 1.56 -23.18
C ARG A 70 3.50 1.25 -21.90
N SER A 71 3.70 2.05 -20.86
CA SER A 71 2.86 1.95 -19.66
C SER A 71 1.44 2.44 -19.93
N SER A 72 0.46 1.84 -19.25
CA SER A 72 -0.95 2.17 -19.42
C SER A 72 -1.71 2.10 -18.09
N TRP A 73 -2.60 3.07 -17.88
CA TRP A 73 -3.63 3.04 -16.85
C TRP A 73 -4.92 2.43 -17.37
N THR A 74 -5.58 1.65 -16.52
CA THR A 74 -6.93 1.12 -16.72
C THR A 74 -7.76 1.35 -15.46
N GLU A 75 -8.92 1.99 -15.58
CA GLU A 75 -9.86 2.13 -14.46
C GLU A 75 -10.67 0.83 -14.26
N LEU A 76 -10.80 0.39 -13.01
CA LEU A 76 -11.61 -0.76 -12.62
C LEU A 76 -12.95 -0.29 -12.06
N ARG A 77 -13.97 -0.20 -12.93
CA ARG A 77 -15.38 0.05 -12.56
C ARG A 77 -16.36 -0.91 -13.25
N PRO A 78 -17.51 -1.23 -12.63
CA PRO A 78 -17.96 -0.81 -11.30
C PRO A 78 -17.27 -1.60 -10.17
N LEU A 79 -17.27 -1.02 -8.96
CA LEU A 79 -16.75 -1.66 -7.74
C LEU A 79 -17.92 -1.96 -6.79
N VAL A 80 -17.91 -3.14 -6.19
CA VAL A 80 -18.93 -3.60 -5.24
C VAL A 80 -18.38 -3.51 -3.81
N ALA A 81 -19.20 -2.99 -2.89
CA ALA A 81 -18.85 -2.84 -1.46
C ALA A 81 -17.56 -2.03 -1.21
N ALA A 82 -17.19 -1.15 -2.15
CA ALA A 82 -15.98 -0.35 -2.07
C ALA A 82 -15.97 0.55 -0.82
N PRO A 83 -14.78 0.82 -0.26
CA PRO A 83 -14.64 1.82 0.79
C PRO A 83 -15.17 3.18 0.30
N GLN A 84 -15.69 3.98 1.23
CA GLN A 84 -16.08 5.37 0.94
C GLN A 84 -14.88 6.19 0.44
N PRO A 85 -15.11 7.27 -0.33
CA PRO A 85 -14.06 8.20 -0.75
C PRO A 85 -13.18 8.65 0.42
N ARG A 86 -11.87 8.49 0.25
CA ARG A 86 -10.92 8.69 1.35
C ARG A 86 -9.51 8.96 0.85
N PHE A 87 -8.74 9.69 1.65
CA PHE A 87 -7.31 9.90 1.44
C PHE A 87 -6.53 9.62 2.74
N GLY A 88 -5.21 9.50 2.63
CA GLY A 88 -4.33 9.16 3.76
C GLY A 88 -4.53 7.75 4.31
N HIS A 89 -5.20 6.88 3.55
CA HIS A 89 -5.35 5.46 3.85
C HIS A 89 -4.11 4.68 3.39
N SER A 90 -4.00 3.43 3.81
CA SER A 90 -2.92 2.53 3.39
C SER A 90 -3.45 1.29 2.68
N CYS A 91 -2.69 0.78 1.71
CA CYS A 91 -2.98 -0.45 0.99
C CYS A 91 -1.75 -1.36 0.94
N HIS A 92 -1.91 -2.65 1.25
CA HIS A 92 -0.81 -3.62 1.30
C HIS A 92 -1.19 -4.96 0.67
N LEU A 93 -0.26 -5.54 -0.09
CA LEU A 93 -0.42 -6.89 -0.61
C LEU A 93 -0.16 -7.94 0.48
N HIS A 94 -1.14 -8.78 0.74
CA HIS A 94 -0.99 -10.00 1.53
C HIS A 94 -0.68 -11.17 0.59
N HIS A 95 0.60 -11.52 0.47
CA HIS A 95 1.09 -12.52 -0.48
C HIS A 95 0.41 -13.89 -0.31
N ASP A 96 0.36 -14.43 0.90
CA ASP A 96 -0.15 -15.80 1.15
C ASP A 96 -1.65 -15.95 0.87
N LYS A 97 -2.45 -14.94 1.27
CA LYS A 97 -3.89 -14.91 1.02
C LYS A 97 -4.25 -14.33 -0.35
N LYS A 98 -3.26 -13.91 -1.14
CA LYS A 98 -3.42 -13.27 -2.45
C LYS A 98 -4.52 -12.20 -2.42
N GLN A 99 -4.40 -11.23 -1.52
CA GLN A 99 -5.39 -10.16 -1.39
C GLN A 99 -4.73 -8.84 -1.02
N LEU A 100 -5.31 -7.73 -1.46
CA LEU A 100 -4.91 -6.39 -1.04
C LEU A 100 -5.72 -5.97 0.17
N ILE A 101 -5.05 -5.48 1.21
CA ILE A 101 -5.66 -5.01 2.45
C ILE A 101 -5.62 -3.50 2.48
N PHE A 102 -6.78 -2.88 2.68
CA PHE A 102 -6.96 -1.45 2.83
C PHE A 102 -7.31 -1.14 4.28
N PHE A 103 -6.72 -0.08 4.82
CA PHE A 103 -6.99 0.34 6.19
C PHE A 103 -7.04 1.85 6.35
N GLY A 104 -8.09 2.29 7.05
CA GLY A 104 -8.23 3.64 7.56
C GLY A 104 -8.35 4.72 6.49
N GLY A 105 -7.75 5.88 6.75
CA GLY A 105 -7.89 7.11 5.96
C GLY A 105 -8.91 8.08 6.57
N THR A 106 -9.24 9.13 5.82
CA THR A 106 -10.21 10.15 6.23
C THR A 106 -10.89 10.77 5.01
N ASP A 107 -12.07 11.33 5.21
CA ASP A 107 -12.84 12.15 4.26
C ASP A 107 -12.85 13.64 4.64
N HIS A 108 -11.85 14.09 5.41
CA HIS A 108 -11.75 15.41 6.07
C HIS A 108 -12.67 15.62 7.29
N VAL A 109 -13.74 14.83 7.45
CA VAL A 109 -14.71 14.99 8.55
C VAL A 109 -14.52 13.87 9.57
N SER A 110 -14.54 12.65 9.07
CA SER A 110 -14.40 11.42 9.81
C SER A 110 -13.06 10.78 9.50
N TRP A 111 -12.55 10.09 10.50
CA TRP A 111 -11.38 9.25 10.36
C TRP A 111 -11.81 7.80 10.43
N PHE A 112 -11.45 7.04 9.40
CA PHE A 112 -11.87 5.66 9.29
C PHE A 112 -10.92 4.74 10.06
N ASN A 113 -11.50 3.71 10.67
CA ASN A 113 -10.79 2.60 11.30
C ASN A 113 -11.22 1.24 10.72
N ASP A 114 -11.96 1.27 9.60
CA ASP A 114 -12.40 0.07 8.92
C ASP A 114 -11.26 -0.56 8.10
N MET A 115 -11.38 -1.88 7.91
CA MET A 115 -10.50 -2.65 7.06
C MET A 115 -11.29 -3.27 5.92
N TYR A 116 -10.67 -3.33 4.75
CA TYR A 116 -11.22 -4.02 3.59
C TYR A 116 -10.17 -4.93 2.97
N SER A 117 -10.59 -6.07 2.44
CA SER A 117 -9.80 -6.88 1.53
C SER A 117 -10.34 -6.79 0.11
N LEU A 118 -9.42 -6.86 -0.85
CA LEU A 118 -9.72 -7.02 -2.27
C LEU A 118 -8.95 -8.26 -2.78
N PRO A 119 -9.64 -9.38 -3.03
CA PRO A 119 -9.00 -10.61 -3.49
C PRO A 119 -8.29 -10.43 -4.85
N LEU A 120 -7.16 -11.09 -5.02
CA LEU A 120 -6.52 -11.29 -6.32
C LEU A 120 -7.05 -12.58 -6.94
N LEU A 121 -7.41 -12.50 -8.21
CA LEU A 121 -7.89 -13.60 -9.03
C LEU A 121 -6.76 -14.06 -9.96
N GLU A 122 -6.89 -15.25 -10.53
CA GLU A 122 -5.95 -15.71 -11.59
C GLU A 122 -5.92 -14.74 -12.77
N THR A 123 -7.05 -14.08 -13.05
CA THR A 123 -7.22 -13.13 -14.15
C THR A 123 -6.86 -11.69 -13.80
N GLY A 124 -6.43 -11.40 -12.56
CA GLY A 124 -6.08 -10.05 -12.12
C GLY A 124 -6.60 -9.71 -10.73
N ILE A 125 -7.32 -8.59 -10.60
CA ILE A 125 -7.84 -8.11 -9.31
C ILE A 125 -9.37 -8.25 -9.31
N SER A 126 -9.93 -8.65 -8.18
CA SER A 126 -11.38 -8.65 -7.95
C SER A 126 -11.97 -7.25 -8.10
N ARG A 127 -13.28 -7.19 -8.38
CA ARG A 127 -14.08 -5.94 -8.38
C ARG A 127 -14.98 -5.83 -7.15
N THR A 128 -14.89 -6.80 -6.25
CA THR A 128 -15.71 -6.89 -5.04
C THR A 128 -14.81 -6.79 -3.82
N PHE A 129 -15.01 -5.73 -3.05
CA PHE A 129 -14.38 -5.58 -1.75
C PHE A 129 -15.12 -6.41 -0.71
N GLU A 130 -14.38 -6.86 0.28
CA GLU A 130 -14.91 -7.50 1.47
C GLU A 130 -14.53 -6.65 2.67
N LYS A 131 -15.51 -6.26 3.49
CA LYS A 131 -15.22 -5.58 4.75
C LYS A 131 -14.74 -6.63 5.75
N ILE A 132 -13.57 -6.41 6.33
CA ILE A 132 -12.95 -7.33 7.29
C ILE A 132 -12.81 -6.67 8.66
N GLU A 133 -12.66 -7.50 9.69
CA GLU A 133 -12.56 -7.03 11.07
C GLU A 133 -11.28 -6.20 11.31
N SER A 134 -11.48 -4.99 11.82
CA SER A 134 -10.42 -4.08 12.26
C SER A 134 -9.92 -4.39 13.67
N PRO A 135 -8.68 -4.02 14.04
CA PRO A 135 -8.20 -4.20 15.41
C PRO A 135 -9.04 -3.39 16.41
N PRO A 136 -9.29 -3.93 17.61
CA PRO A 136 -10.06 -3.25 18.65
C PRO A 136 -9.29 -2.05 19.22
N GLY A 137 -9.96 -0.91 19.43
CA GLY A 137 -9.38 0.22 20.18
C GLY A 137 -8.29 1.04 19.46
N VAL A 138 -8.13 0.91 18.14
CA VAL A 138 -7.15 1.72 17.38
C VAL A 138 -7.62 3.18 17.28
N PRO A 139 -6.85 4.16 17.81
CA PRO A 139 -7.11 5.55 17.51
C PRO A 139 -6.58 5.89 16.11
N ILE A 140 -7.50 6.26 15.23
CA ILE A 140 -7.55 7.42 14.32
C ILE A 140 -6.24 7.95 13.68
N ALA A 141 -6.17 7.98 12.34
CA ALA A 141 -5.41 8.93 11.52
C ALA A 141 -4.07 8.49 10.90
N SER A 142 -4.05 8.43 9.56
CA SER A 142 -2.84 8.37 8.71
C SER A 142 -1.86 7.28 9.14
N THR A 143 -2.36 6.06 9.09
CA THR A 143 -1.62 4.85 9.40
C THR A 143 -0.67 4.54 8.25
N CYS A 144 0.62 4.38 8.56
CA CYS A 144 1.47 3.54 7.74
C CYS A 144 1.23 2.11 8.22
N MET A 145 0.32 1.40 7.55
CA MET A 145 0.32 -0.05 7.64
C MET A 145 1.66 -0.56 7.07
N CYS A 146 2.19 -1.64 7.61
CA CYS A 146 3.32 -2.37 7.07
C CYS A 146 3.03 -3.86 7.30
N LEU A 147 2.94 -4.65 6.24
CA LEU A 147 2.83 -6.11 6.40
C LEU A 147 4.23 -6.66 6.68
N VAL A 148 4.43 -7.36 7.80
CA VAL A 148 5.77 -7.84 8.21
C VAL A 148 5.93 -9.36 8.04
N ALA A 149 4.86 -10.12 7.79
CA ALA A 149 4.94 -11.51 7.37
C ALA A 149 3.59 -12.02 6.86
N SER A 150 3.58 -13.22 6.28
CA SER A 150 2.41 -14.01 5.91
C SER A 150 1.30 -14.04 6.95
N GLU A 151 1.67 -14.06 8.23
CA GLU A 151 0.74 -14.17 9.35
C GLU A 151 0.81 -12.97 10.31
N HIS A 152 1.52 -11.89 9.95
CA HIS A 152 1.70 -10.72 10.81
C HIS A 152 1.45 -9.42 10.07
N LEU A 153 0.28 -8.83 10.34
CA LEU A 153 -0.02 -7.46 9.95
C LEU A 153 0.43 -6.51 11.06
N VAL A 154 1.33 -5.57 10.73
CA VAL A 154 1.76 -4.50 11.63
C VAL A 154 1.09 -3.20 11.22
N LEU A 155 0.31 -2.62 12.12
CA LEU A 155 -0.25 -1.29 11.94
C LEU A 155 0.55 -0.32 12.81
N GLN A 156 1.24 0.62 12.16
CA GLN A 156 1.92 1.70 12.85
C GLN A 156 1.23 3.01 12.51
N SER A 157 0.75 3.71 13.52
CA SER A 157 0.21 5.05 13.32
C SER A 157 1.23 6.11 13.73
N ARG A 158 1.37 7.15 12.89
CA ARG A 158 2.22 8.31 13.20
C ARG A 158 1.52 9.36 14.06
N MET A 159 0.19 9.35 14.16
CA MET A 159 -0.56 10.43 14.84
C MET A 159 -1.12 10.04 16.22
N CYS A 160 -0.99 8.78 16.66
CA CYS A 160 -1.79 8.25 17.79
C CYS A 160 -0.97 7.55 18.87
N GLY A 161 0.33 7.85 18.94
CA GLY A 161 1.22 7.24 19.93
C GLY A 161 1.50 5.77 19.62
N HIS A 162 2.58 5.52 18.88
CA HIS A 162 3.38 4.28 18.78
C HIS A 162 2.70 2.94 19.12
N SER A 163 1.46 2.72 18.67
CA SER A 163 0.73 1.48 18.95
C SER A 163 0.99 0.52 17.79
N THR A 164 1.68 -0.58 18.08
CA THR A 164 1.91 -1.66 17.11
C THR A 164 0.92 -2.78 17.38
N TRP A 165 0.04 -3.01 16.41
CA TRP A 165 -0.89 -4.13 16.43
C TRP A 165 -0.34 -5.26 15.60
N ARG A 166 -0.45 -6.48 16.10
CA ARG A 166 -0.15 -7.71 15.38
C ARG A 166 -1.43 -8.51 15.27
N ARG A 167 -1.80 -8.93 14.04
CA ARG A 167 -2.77 -10.00 13.85
C ARG A 167 -2.01 -11.32 13.72
N THR A 168 -2.41 -12.36 14.44
CA THR A 168 -1.86 -13.73 14.30
C THR A 168 -3.03 -14.72 14.38
N SER A 169 -3.17 -15.61 13.39
CA SER A 169 -4.24 -16.61 13.35
C SER A 169 -5.65 -16.01 13.55
N GLY A 170 -5.88 -14.82 12.99
CA GLY A 170 -7.15 -14.10 13.07
C GLY A 170 -7.35 -13.24 14.31
N ARG A 171 -6.55 -13.41 15.37
CA ARG A 171 -6.66 -12.63 16.62
C ARG A 171 -5.72 -11.42 16.62
N TRP A 172 -6.18 -10.32 17.19
CA TRP A 172 -5.39 -9.10 17.39
C TRP A 172 -4.70 -9.07 18.74
N SER A 173 -3.44 -8.64 18.77
CA SER A 173 -2.70 -8.35 20.00
C SER A 173 -1.91 -7.04 19.87
N THR A 174 -1.69 -6.36 20.99
CA THR A 174 -0.84 -5.17 21.08
C THR A 174 0.55 -5.53 21.55
N SER A 175 1.58 -4.95 20.94
CA SER A 175 2.91 -4.87 21.54
C SER A 175 3.30 -3.40 21.68
N GLN A 176 3.51 -2.92 22.91
CA GLN A 176 4.26 -1.68 23.11
C GLN A 176 5.74 -2.00 22.90
N TRP A 177 6.45 -1.20 22.11
CA TRP A 177 7.90 -1.27 22.09
C TRP A 177 8.37 -0.73 23.44
N ALA A 178 8.64 -1.62 24.40
CA ALA A 178 9.39 -1.21 25.58
C ALA A 178 10.73 -0.69 25.05
N SER A 179 11.03 0.59 25.26
CA SER A 179 12.39 1.09 25.11
C SER A 179 13.23 0.36 26.15
N GLN A 180 13.76 -0.82 25.79
CA GLN A 180 14.94 -1.31 26.46
C GLN A 180 16.07 -0.40 25.99
N THR A 181 16.24 0.66 26.76
CA THR A 181 17.45 1.44 26.85
C THR A 181 18.61 0.45 27.00
N VAL A 182 19.32 0.15 25.92
CA VAL A 182 20.65 -0.44 26.00
C VAL A 182 21.58 0.67 26.45
N LEU A 183 21.44 1.10 27.71
CA LEU A 183 22.51 1.72 28.44
C LEU A 183 23.12 0.60 29.27
N GLY A 184 24.01 -0.15 28.64
CA GLY A 184 25.04 -0.89 29.36
C GLY A 184 25.96 0.12 30.03
N VAL A 185 25.56 0.65 31.17
CA VAL A 185 26.47 1.34 32.08
C VAL A 185 27.28 0.23 32.72
N ALA A 186 28.47 -0.03 32.19
CA ALA A 186 29.45 -0.87 32.86
C ALA A 186 29.80 -0.19 34.18
N SER A 187 29.34 -0.78 35.28
CA SER A 187 29.77 -0.41 36.63
C SER A 187 31.23 -0.83 36.79
N ASP A 188 32.15 0.12 36.62
CA ASP A 188 33.56 -0.08 36.92
C ASP A 188 33.74 -0.03 38.45
N THR A 189 33.91 -1.19 39.06
CA THR A 189 34.28 -1.34 40.46
C THR A 189 35.77 -1.02 40.64
N PRO A 190 36.17 -0.13 41.58
CA PRO A 190 37.57 0.16 41.79
C PRO A 190 38.21 -0.96 42.63
N HIS A 191 39.10 -1.74 42.02
CA HIS A 191 40.04 -2.55 42.79
C HIS A 191 41.33 -1.75 43.01
N ARG A 192 41.60 -1.58 44.31
CA ARG A 192 42.81 -1.04 44.92
C ARG A 192 44.00 -1.97 44.73
#